data_AF-A0A916J5I4-F1
#
_entry.id   AF-A0A916J5I4-F1
#
_cell.length_a   1.000
_cell.length_b   1.000
_cell.length_c   1.000
_cell.angle_alpha   90.00
_cell.angle_beta   90.00
_cell.angle_gamma   90.00
#
_symmetry.space_group_name_H-M   'P 1'
#
loop_
_entity.id
_entity.type
_entity.pdbx_description
1 polymer ?
#
loop_
_entity_poly.entity_id
_entity_poly.type
_entity_poly.pdbx_seq_one_letter_code
_entity_poly.pdbx_strand_id
1 'polypeptide(L)'
;MSKLIGTLAAAAFVFGLQGQALAATTQQNKMKTCNAEAKEKALKGDERKAFMKDCLSAKKEGAAAKTEEPAAKAEDAKITQQDKMKSCNAEAKTKALKGDERKAFMKECLSADKK
;
A
#
# COMPACT_ATOMS: atom_id res chain seq x y z
N MET A 1 39.78 -25.44 -34.38
CA MET A 1 39.18 -26.40 -35.34
C MET A 1 37.67 -26.30 -35.19
N SER A 2 37.02 -25.48 -36.04
CA SER A 2 35.94 -25.89 -36.97
C SER A 2 34.72 -26.47 -36.23
N LYS A 3 33.52 -25.86 -36.17
CA LYS A 3 32.71 -25.10 -37.15
C LYS A 3 31.49 -24.56 -36.37
N LEU A 4 31.16 -23.26 -36.32
CA LEU A 4 30.23 -22.52 -37.20
C LEU A 4 29.19 -23.33 -37.98
N ILE A 5 27.89 -23.10 -37.69
CA ILE A 5 26.67 -22.97 -38.54
C ILE A 5 25.53 -22.83 -37.50
N GLY A 6 24.74 -21.77 -37.34
CA GLY A 6 24.29 -20.73 -38.27
C GLY A 6 22.78 -20.92 -38.47
N THR A 7 21.95 -20.00 -37.94
CA THR A 7 20.67 -19.51 -38.54
C THR A 7 19.92 -18.58 -37.58
N LEU A 8 20.01 -17.27 -37.87
CA LEU A 8 18.90 -16.34 -38.07
C LEU A 8 17.51 -16.74 -37.53
N ALA A 9 17.07 -16.05 -36.48
CA ALA A 9 15.66 -15.74 -36.27
C ALA A 9 15.55 -14.32 -35.69
N ALA A 10 15.01 -13.43 -36.52
CA ALA A 10 14.66 -12.07 -36.18
C ALA A 10 13.56 -12.02 -35.13
N ALA A 11 13.76 -11.20 -34.09
CA ALA A 11 12.76 -10.38 -33.42
C ALA A 11 13.44 -9.71 -32.22
N ALA A 12 14.22 -8.66 -32.49
CA ALA A 12 14.58 -7.71 -31.43
C ALA A 12 13.29 -6.97 -31.04
N PHE A 13 12.62 -7.52 -30.03
CA PHE A 13 11.52 -6.93 -29.32
C PHE A 13 11.96 -5.54 -28.86
N VAL A 14 11.46 -4.50 -29.52
CA VAL A 14 11.55 -3.12 -29.02
C VAL A 14 10.73 -3.11 -27.74
N PHE A 15 11.40 -3.42 -26.63
CA PHE A 15 10.87 -3.30 -25.29
C PHE A 15 10.76 -1.80 -25.06
N GLY A 16 9.58 -1.25 -25.37
CA GLY A 16 9.19 0.08 -24.99
C GLY A 16 9.40 0.23 -23.49
N LEU A 17 10.45 0.96 -23.11
CA LEU A 17 10.67 1.41 -21.75
C LEU A 17 9.69 2.55 -21.46
N GLN A 18 8.41 2.23 -21.45
CA GLN A 18 7.36 3.09 -20.92
C GLN A 18 7.23 2.82 -19.42
N GLY A 19 7.90 3.69 -18.67
CA GLY A 19 7.32 4.37 -17.53
C GLY A 19 6.94 3.54 -16.32
N GLN A 20 7.89 3.32 -15.39
CA GLN A 20 7.59 3.00 -13.98
C GLN A 20 8.68 3.53 -13.03
N ALA A 21 9.05 4.82 -13.09
CA ALA A 21 10.05 5.41 -12.18
C ALA A 21 9.51 6.51 -11.25
N LEU A 22 8.20 6.74 -11.20
CA LEU A 22 7.61 7.80 -10.37
C LEU A 22 6.93 7.28 -9.09
N ALA A 23 6.47 6.02 -9.07
CA ALA A 23 5.79 5.45 -7.89
C ALA A 23 6.77 5.05 -6.76
N ALA A 24 7.93 4.49 -7.11
CA ALA A 24 8.95 4.05 -6.14
C ALA A 24 9.55 5.21 -5.32
N THR A 25 9.69 6.38 -5.95
CA THR A 25 10.19 7.61 -5.31
C THR A 25 9.26 8.12 -4.21
N THR A 26 7.95 8.01 -4.39
CA THR A 26 7.00 8.58 -3.43
C THR A 26 6.97 7.85 -2.08
N GLN A 27 7.16 6.53 -2.09
CA GLN A 27 7.21 5.72 -0.88
C GLN A 27 8.55 5.93 -0.16
N GLN A 28 9.67 5.91 -0.91
CA GLN A 28 11.00 6.17 -0.34
C GLN A 28 11.11 7.56 0.30
N ASN A 29 10.61 8.61 -0.36
CA ASN A 29 10.65 9.96 0.20
C ASN A 29 9.83 10.05 1.50
N LYS A 30 8.66 9.41 1.53
CA LYS A 30 7.81 9.37 2.72
C LYS A 30 8.47 8.66 3.90
N MET A 31 9.10 7.52 3.64
CA MET A 31 9.86 6.78 4.65
C MET A 31 10.98 7.65 5.24
N LYS A 32 11.70 8.42 4.42
CA LYS A 32 12.75 9.33 4.87
C LYS A 32 12.19 10.45 5.75
N THR A 33 11.12 11.11 5.33
CA THR A 33 10.46 12.17 6.11
C THR A 33 9.94 11.66 7.46
N CYS A 34 9.17 10.56 7.47
CA CYS A 34 8.66 9.97 8.72
C CYS A 34 9.79 9.56 9.67
N ASN A 35 10.93 9.07 9.15
CA ASN A 35 12.09 8.75 9.99
C ASN A 35 12.81 10.00 10.53
N ALA A 36 12.86 11.09 9.75
CA ALA A 36 13.44 12.35 10.20
C ALA A 36 12.58 12.97 11.31
N GLU A 37 11.26 13.06 11.11
CA GLU A 37 10.33 13.60 12.10
C GLU A 37 10.31 12.75 13.39
N ALA A 38 10.39 11.43 13.28
CA ALA A 38 10.48 10.55 14.45
C ALA A 38 11.74 10.82 15.28
N LYS A 39 12.87 11.13 14.62
CA LYS A 39 14.13 11.48 15.29
C LYS A 39 14.07 12.88 15.91
N GLU A 40 13.49 13.84 15.20
CA GLU A 40 13.31 15.22 15.71
C GLU A 40 12.41 15.23 16.95
N LYS A 41 11.35 14.42 16.95
CA LYS A 41 10.47 14.20 18.10
C LYS A 41 11.08 13.27 19.16
N ALA A 42 12.33 12.83 18.98
CA ALA A 42 13.07 11.92 19.85
C ALA A 42 12.31 10.63 20.25
N LEU A 43 11.36 10.19 19.42
CA LEU A 43 10.48 9.06 19.69
C LEU A 43 11.27 7.77 19.70
N LYS A 44 11.05 6.94 20.71
CA LYS A 44 11.71 5.63 20.87
C LYS A 44 10.67 4.54 21.10
N GLY A 45 11.09 3.29 20.93
CA GLY A 45 10.26 2.12 21.23
C GLY A 45 8.90 2.16 20.51
N ASP A 46 7.83 1.92 21.28
CA ASP A 46 6.47 1.84 20.78
C ASP A 46 5.93 3.18 20.26
N GLU A 47 6.38 4.31 20.80
CA GLU A 47 5.96 5.65 20.35
C GLU A 47 6.43 5.91 18.91
N ARG A 48 7.66 5.51 18.57
CA ARG A 48 8.17 5.60 17.20
C ARG A 48 7.39 4.70 16.25
N LYS A 49 7.00 3.50 16.68
CA LYS A 49 6.23 2.56 15.85
C LYS A 49 4.83 3.09 15.55
N ALA A 50 4.16 3.63 16.56
CA ALA A 50 2.86 4.27 16.40
C ALA A 50 2.97 5.45 15.42
N PHE A 51 3.92 6.37 15.66
CA PHE A 51 4.17 7.51 14.79
C PHE A 51 4.51 7.11 13.35
N MET A 52 5.36 6.09 13.15
CA MET A 52 5.72 5.62 11.80
C MET A 52 4.51 5.03 11.08
N LYS A 53 3.66 4.28 11.80
CA LYS A 53 2.44 3.70 11.24
C LYS A 53 1.48 4.80 10.82
N ASP A 54 1.27 5.81 11.67
CA ASP A 54 0.36 6.91 11.38
C ASP A 54 0.90 7.78 10.24
N CYS A 55 2.18 8.15 10.30
CA CYS A 55 2.86 8.91 9.26
C CYS A 55 2.81 8.19 7.92
N LEU A 56 3.15 6.90 7.84
CA LEU A 56 3.11 6.12 6.60
C LEU A 56 1.68 5.85 6.10
N SER A 57 0.69 5.81 7.00
CA SER A 57 -0.72 5.61 6.64
C SER A 57 -1.42 6.88 6.16
N ALA A 58 -0.91 8.07 6.51
CA ALA A 58 -1.52 9.36 6.16
C ALA A 58 -1.51 9.73 4.65
N LYS A 59 -1.04 8.86 3.74
CA LYS A 59 -1.10 9.16 2.28
C LYS A 59 -2.39 8.60 1.67
N LYS A 60 -3.53 9.17 2.03
CA LYS A 60 -4.55 9.46 1.01
C LYS A 60 -4.51 10.93 0.57
N GLU A 61 -3.80 11.78 1.29
CA GLU A 61 -3.69 13.21 0.98
C GLU A 61 -2.21 13.63 1.07
N GLY A 62 -1.73 14.39 0.09
CA GLY A 62 -0.45 15.08 0.19
C GLY A 62 0.75 14.42 -0.51
N ALA A 63 0.78 14.51 -1.83
CA ALA A 63 1.99 14.97 -2.50
C ALA A 63 1.64 16.26 -3.25
N ALA A 64 1.59 17.38 -2.54
CA ALA A 64 1.68 18.71 -3.11
C ALA A 64 1.92 19.70 -1.97
N ALA A 65 3.16 20.17 -1.82
CA ALA A 65 3.37 21.48 -1.24
C ALA A 65 3.23 22.48 -2.38
N LYS A 66 2.02 23.03 -2.55
CA LYS A 66 1.73 24.48 -2.57
C LYS A 66 0.32 24.74 -3.10
N THR A 67 -0.39 25.57 -2.33
CA THR A 67 -1.56 26.38 -2.68
C THR A 67 -2.92 25.66 -2.70
N GLU A 68 -3.67 25.96 -1.64
CA GLU A 68 -5.13 26.16 -1.55
C GLU A 68 -6.08 24.99 -1.90
N GLU A 69 -6.85 24.58 -0.89
CA GLU A 69 -8.21 24.02 -1.00
C GLU A 69 -9.19 25.08 -1.56
N PRO A 70 -10.44 24.75 -1.96
CA PRO A 70 -11.18 23.55 -1.58
C PRO A 70 -11.88 22.81 -2.74
N ALA A 71 -12.16 21.53 -2.53
CA ALA A 71 -13.49 20.95 -2.75
C ALA A 71 -13.45 19.43 -2.65
N ALA A 72 -14.15 18.94 -1.62
CA ALA A 72 -15.10 17.84 -1.68
C ALA A 72 -15.26 17.12 -3.04
N LYS A 73 -15.17 15.80 -3.01
CA LYS A 73 -16.37 14.95 -3.18
C LYS A 73 -16.10 13.51 -2.76
N ALA A 74 -17.04 13.01 -1.97
CA ALA A 74 -17.25 11.62 -1.67
C ALA A 74 -17.66 10.82 -2.92
N GLU A 75 -17.65 9.49 -2.73
CA GLU A 75 -18.31 8.46 -3.55
C GLU A 75 -17.62 8.05 -4.85
N ASP A 76 -16.68 7.11 -4.74
CA ASP A 76 -16.88 5.69 -5.07
C ASP A 76 -15.55 4.97 -4.77
N ALA A 77 -15.21 4.91 -3.48
CA ALA A 77 -13.97 4.28 -3.06
C ALA A 77 -14.21 2.77 -3.06
N LYS A 78 -14.00 2.14 -4.22
CA LYS A 78 -13.91 0.67 -4.37
C LYS A 78 -13.11 0.11 -3.20
N ILE A 79 -13.80 -0.39 -2.16
CA ILE A 79 -13.15 -0.96 -0.99
C ILE A 79 -12.35 -2.14 -1.53
N THR A 80 -11.04 -2.05 -1.43
CA THR A 80 -10.20 -3.14 -1.92
C THR A 80 -10.42 -4.35 -1.01
N GLN A 81 -10.29 -5.56 -1.56
CA GLN A 81 -10.30 -6.79 -0.75
C GLN A 81 -9.33 -6.71 0.44
N GLN A 82 -8.23 -5.96 0.29
CA GLN A 82 -7.25 -5.73 1.33
C GLN A 82 -7.78 -4.83 2.46
N ASP A 83 -8.53 -3.77 2.13
CA ASP A 83 -9.14 -2.89 3.13
C ASP A 83 -10.24 -3.63 3.90
N LYS A 84 -11.04 -4.42 3.17
CA LYS A 84 -12.07 -5.26 3.77
C LYS A 84 -11.48 -6.26 4.77
N MET A 85 -10.38 -6.92 4.39
CA MET A 85 -9.70 -7.86 5.28
C MET A 85 -9.14 -7.19 6.53
N LYS A 86 -8.65 -5.95 6.44
CA LYS A 86 -8.21 -5.17 7.61
C LYS A 86 -9.39 -4.84 8.52
N SER A 87 -10.52 -4.38 7.97
CA SER A 87 -11.73 -4.07 8.74
C SER A 87 -12.29 -5.31 9.44
N CYS A 88 -12.45 -6.44 8.71
CA CYS A 88 -12.90 -7.70 9.32
C CYS A 88 -11.95 -8.19 10.43
N ASN A 89 -10.63 -8.01 10.29
CA ASN A 89 -9.69 -8.38 11.35
C ASN A 89 -9.75 -7.43 12.55
N ALA A 90 -9.98 -6.14 12.32
CA ALA A 90 -10.14 -5.16 13.40
C ALA A 90 -11.42 -5.45 14.19
N GLU A 91 -12.55 -5.65 13.50
CA GLU A 91 -13.82 -5.99 14.13
C GLU A 91 -13.76 -7.31 14.90
N ALA A 92 -13.09 -8.33 14.36
CA ALA A 92 -12.89 -9.59 15.07
C ALA A 92 -12.13 -9.40 16.39
N LYS A 93 -11.14 -8.51 16.42
CA LYS A 93 -10.38 -8.17 17.64
C LYS A 93 -11.22 -7.36 18.63
N THR A 94 -11.98 -6.38 18.15
CA THR A 94 -12.88 -5.56 18.99
C THR A 94 -13.96 -6.43 19.63
N LYS A 95 -14.48 -7.42 18.89
CA LYS A 95 -15.42 -8.42 19.40
C LYS A 95 -14.74 -9.54 20.21
N ALA A 96 -13.42 -9.44 20.42
CA ALA A 96 -12.59 -10.41 21.13
C ALA A 96 -12.76 -11.87 20.68
N LEU A 97 -13.18 -12.08 19.41
CA LEU A 97 -13.49 -13.39 18.85
C LEU A 97 -12.22 -14.22 18.75
N LYS A 98 -12.28 -15.48 19.21
CA LYS A 98 -11.18 -16.44 19.15
C LYS A 98 -11.66 -17.75 18.54
N GLY A 99 -10.70 -18.59 18.13
CA GLY A 99 -11.00 -19.92 17.59
C GLY A 99 -12.02 -19.91 16.45
N ASP A 100 -12.99 -20.80 16.53
CA ASP A 100 -14.02 -20.99 15.52
C ASP A 100 -14.92 -19.77 15.32
N GLU A 101 -15.18 -18.99 16.38
CA GLU A 101 -16.03 -17.79 16.33
C GLU A 101 -15.41 -16.71 15.42
N ARG A 102 -14.09 -16.51 15.51
CA ARG A 102 -13.37 -15.58 14.63
C ARG A 102 -13.40 -16.04 13.17
N LYS A 103 -13.31 -17.36 12.94
CA LYS A 103 -13.28 -17.94 11.60
C LYS A 103 -14.64 -17.82 10.91
N ALA A 104 -15.72 -18.10 11.63
CA ALA A 104 -17.09 -17.88 11.17
C ALA A 104 -17.32 -16.42 10.82
N PHE A 105 -16.97 -15.50 11.74
CA PHE A 105 -17.09 -14.07 11.53
C PHE A 105 -16.28 -13.56 10.32
N MET A 106 -15.04 -14.03 10.14
CA MET A 106 -14.20 -13.62 9.02
C MET A 106 -14.79 -14.07 7.67
N LYS A 107 -15.35 -15.29 7.61
CA LYS A 107 -15.98 -15.83 6.40
C LYS A 107 -17.20 -14.99 6.03
N GLU A 108 -18.04 -14.66 7.00
CA GLU A 108 -19.24 -13.86 6.80
C GLU A 108 -18.89 -12.42 6.39
N CYS A 109 -17.99 -11.77 7.14
CA CYS A 109 -17.53 -10.41 6.85
C CYS A 109 -16.94 -10.29 5.44
N LEU A 110 -16.06 -11.20 5.03
CA LEU A 110 -15.44 -11.16 3.69
C LEU A 110 -16.41 -11.49 2.55
N SER A 111 -17.46 -12.27 2.82
CA SER A 111 -18.42 -12.71 1.79
C SER A 111 -19.47 -11.65 1.40
N ALA A 112 -19.64 -10.59 2.20
CA ALA A 112 -20.65 -9.56 2.00
C ALA A 112 -20.52 -8.72 0.69
N ASP A 113 -19.43 -8.86 -0.07
CA ASP A 113 -19.19 -8.13 -1.35
C ASP A 113 -19.55 -8.96 -2.60
N LYS A 114 -19.90 -10.25 -2.44
CA LYS A 114 -20.25 -11.11 -3.59
C LYS A 114 -21.72 -10.97 -4.03
N LYS A 115 -22.42 -9.91 -3.62
CA LYS A 115 -23.82 -9.69 -3.95
C LYS A 115 -23.99 -8.40 -4.74
#